data_AF-A0A1V5K0E1-F1
#
_entry.id   AF-A0A1V5K0E1-F1
#
_cell.length_a   1.000
_cell.length_b   1.000
_cell.length_c   1.000
_cell.angle_alpha   90.00
_cell.angle_beta   90.00
_cell.angle_gamma   90.00
#
_symmetry.space_group_name_H-M   'P 1'
#
loop_
_entity.id
_entity.type
_entity.pdbx_description
1 polymer ?
#
loop_
_entity_poly.entity_id
_entity_poly.type
_entity_poly.pdbx_seq_one_letter_code
_entity_poly.pdbx_strand_id
1 'polypeptide(L)'
;MKPTIVAFVAALLVLCILPAGASGEAGQLLSRAGQDTTSQIVGTNWLLSLMPDARNLKAPSWVREGLRAYYGVGANTVSNPFTVSQNTLPPLPSAAQLSPSSPAVVRADVVTLSSRYAATSSTMFVGDPPVPWKDASAEGYPGICDFWVNVDALHALEANPPAGVTISTTAYTSGSGRHSAIRVDYAPAASNSWFTWLFDSTSGLVLYQAEWRPLKDAAYAYVAVAEYGSMRYLELPWTAGVAPDWVVPKAAFSYQGSIRTWSPAGGPGLPIPAVLNVEILSASRSWSRARIKRVFSGEPEDSSMEVHSGTGSLAGGFWVPRTGLLKLKTGDKLDHYDPITGSTVEVGYVGAATYGSQVVAIFEWAAKYKRVWIYRVADGMLVYWLDEKVVDPISGTVQQAEWQLIEE
;
A
#
# COMPACT_ATOMS: atom_id res chain seq x y z
N MET A 1 -42.60 -29.02 -25.72
CA MET A 1 -41.54 -28.04 -26.06
C MET A 1 -40.82 -27.62 -24.79
N LYS A 2 -39.49 -27.77 -24.76
CA LYS A 2 -38.52 -27.05 -23.89
C LYS A 2 -38.68 -25.51 -24.02
N PRO A 3 -37.97 -24.63 -23.25
CA PRO A 3 -37.96 -24.43 -21.79
C PRO A 3 -37.88 -22.90 -21.43
N THR A 4 -37.34 -22.53 -20.23
CA THR A 4 -36.78 -21.22 -19.79
C THR A 4 -37.80 -20.13 -19.34
N ILE A 5 -37.71 -19.45 -18.19
CA ILE A 5 -36.56 -18.93 -17.43
C ILE A 5 -36.82 -19.01 -15.91
N VAL A 6 -35.89 -19.66 -15.20
CA VAL A 6 -35.55 -19.42 -13.79
C VAL A 6 -34.32 -18.51 -13.83
N ALA A 7 -34.38 -17.31 -13.25
CA ALA A 7 -33.19 -16.48 -13.01
C ALA A 7 -33.43 -15.47 -11.89
N PHE A 8 -32.88 -15.82 -10.72
CA PHE A 8 -32.14 -14.95 -9.80
C PHE A 8 -32.79 -13.67 -9.26
N VAL A 9 -33.41 -13.88 -8.08
CA VAL A 9 -33.32 -12.97 -6.94
C VAL A 9 -31.84 -12.87 -6.52
N ALA A 10 -31.15 -11.79 -6.91
CA ALA A 10 -29.89 -11.35 -6.30
C ALA A 10 -30.17 -9.99 -5.65
N ALA A 11 -30.76 -10.06 -4.47
CA ALA A 11 -31.10 -8.92 -3.65
C ALA A 11 -29.93 -8.56 -2.71
N LEU A 12 -29.66 -7.25 -2.68
CA LEU A 12 -29.19 -6.47 -1.53
C LEU A 12 -27.76 -6.68 -0.99
N LEU A 13 -26.96 -5.63 -1.21
CA LEU A 13 -26.42 -4.75 -0.15
C LEU A 13 -25.95 -5.44 1.14
N VAL A 14 -24.64 -5.56 1.28
CA VAL A 14 -23.95 -5.13 2.50
C VAL A 14 -22.91 -4.09 2.11
N LEU A 15 -23.46 -2.93 1.74
CA LEU A 15 -22.83 -1.64 1.99
C LEU A 15 -22.90 -1.47 3.52
N CYS A 16 -21.95 -2.03 4.25
CA CYS A 16 -21.73 -1.57 5.61
C CYS A 16 -21.14 -0.16 5.46
N ILE A 17 -21.95 0.80 5.90
CA ILE A 17 -21.67 2.23 5.93
C ILE A 17 -20.50 2.47 6.88
N LEU A 18 -19.29 2.29 6.35
CA LEU A 18 -18.16 3.15 6.66
C LEU A 18 -17.91 3.95 5.38
N PRO A 19 -17.39 5.18 5.45
CA PRO A 19 -17.02 5.92 4.24
C PRO A 19 -15.78 5.25 3.62
N ALA A 20 -15.95 4.08 3.00
CA ALA A 20 -14.91 3.27 2.38
C ALA A 20 -14.31 3.97 1.14
N GLY A 21 -15.00 4.96 0.59
CA GLY A 21 -14.45 5.88 -0.40
C GLY A 21 -13.45 6.88 0.20
N ALA A 22 -13.68 7.34 1.43
CA ALA A 22 -12.88 8.38 2.05
C ALA A 22 -11.55 7.84 2.60
N SER A 23 -11.58 6.69 3.28
CA SER A 23 -10.36 6.01 3.73
C SER A 23 -9.52 5.50 2.56
N GLY A 24 -10.18 4.99 1.50
CA GLY A 24 -9.55 4.53 0.26
C GLY A 24 -8.74 5.61 -0.47
N GLU A 25 -9.27 6.84 -0.55
CA GLU A 25 -8.54 7.98 -1.12
C GLU A 25 -7.40 8.48 -0.22
N ALA A 26 -7.57 8.49 1.10
CA ALA A 26 -6.52 8.91 2.03
C ALA A 26 -5.29 7.97 1.98
N GLY A 27 -5.49 6.66 1.87
CA GLY A 27 -4.35 5.74 1.67
C GLY A 27 -3.71 5.82 0.28
N GLN A 28 -4.44 6.31 -0.73
CA GLN A 28 -3.85 6.60 -2.04
C GLN A 28 -2.96 7.85 -2.04
N LEU A 29 -3.09 8.75 -1.06
CA LEU A 29 -2.23 9.94 -0.99
C LEU A 29 -0.75 9.55 -0.88
N LEU A 30 -0.40 8.53 -0.09
CA LEU A 30 0.99 8.08 0.07
C LEU A 30 1.52 7.51 -1.24
N SER A 31 0.75 6.65 -1.91
CA SER A 31 1.14 6.04 -3.18
C SER A 31 1.23 7.04 -4.35
N ARG A 32 0.62 8.23 -4.23
CA ARG A 32 0.63 9.26 -5.29
C ARG A 32 1.94 10.02 -5.36
N ALA A 33 2.71 10.09 -4.26
CA ALA A 33 4.01 10.76 -4.24
C ALA A 33 5.10 10.00 -5.00
N GLY A 34 4.84 8.73 -5.38
CA GLY A 34 5.74 7.92 -6.21
C GLY A 34 5.34 7.76 -7.69
N GLN A 35 4.06 7.75 -8.04
CA GLN A 35 3.61 7.29 -9.38
C GLN A 35 4.10 8.14 -10.56
N ASP A 36 4.82 7.52 -11.51
CA ASP A 36 5.06 8.03 -12.87
C ASP A 36 4.27 7.13 -13.84
N THR A 37 3.09 7.61 -14.26
CA THR A 37 2.26 7.19 -15.41
C THR A 37 2.26 5.70 -15.88
N THR A 38 1.18 4.95 -15.57
CA THR A 38 0.55 3.96 -16.50
C THR A 38 -0.81 3.38 -16.05
N SER A 39 -1.32 3.63 -14.84
CA SER A 39 -2.68 3.21 -14.46
C SER A 39 -3.71 4.33 -14.65
N GLN A 40 -4.86 4.00 -15.22
CA GLN A 40 -5.98 4.89 -15.57
C GLN A 40 -6.74 5.47 -14.36
N ILE A 41 -6.03 5.77 -13.27
CA ILE A 41 -6.50 6.67 -12.21
C ILE A 41 -5.47 7.80 -12.16
N VAL A 42 -5.63 8.77 -13.07
CA VAL A 42 -4.72 9.91 -13.22
C VAL A 42 -4.78 10.79 -11.96
N GLY A 43 -3.93 10.50 -10.99
CA GLY A 43 -3.46 11.47 -10.02
C GLY A 43 -2.08 11.91 -10.47
N THR A 44 -1.94 13.17 -10.91
CA THR A 44 -0.62 13.77 -11.13
C THR A 44 0.20 13.63 -9.84
N ASN A 45 1.41 13.07 -9.92
CA ASN A 45 2.36 13.12 -8.82
C ASN A 45 2.89 14.56 -8.72
N TRP A 46 2.13 15.40 -8.01
CA TRP A 46 2.44 16.81 -7.86
C TRP A 46 3.77 17.02 -7.19
N LEU A 47 4.14 16.18 -6.22
CA LEU A 47 5.38 16.33 -5.49
C LEU A 47 6.61 16.15 -6.38
N LEU A 48 6.61 15.12 -7.22
CA LEU A 48 7.65 14.90 -8.23
C LEU A 48 7.68 16.01 -9.29
N SER A 49 6.52 16.58 -9.61
CA SER A 49 6.43 17.70 -10.56
C SER A 49 7.03 18.99 -10.01
N LEU A 50 6.96 19.19 -8.68
CA LEU A 50 7.57 20.33 -7.98
C LEU A 50 9.08 20.14 -7.78
N MET A 51 9.57 18.90 -7.70
CA MET A 51 10.97 18.57 -7.44
C MET A 51 11.53 17.58 -8.48
N PRO A 52 11.60 17.94 -9.77
CA PRO A 52 12.04 17.02 -10.82
C PRO A 52 13.49 16.56 -10.65
N ASP A 53 14.36 17.40 -10.07
CA ASP A 53 15.78 17.07 -9.85
C ASP A 53 15.98 15.91 -8.85
N ALA A 54 15.00 15.66 -7.97
CA ALA A 54 15.03 14.55 -7.03
C ALA A 54 15.12 13.18 -7.73
N ARG A 55 14.73 13.08 -9.01
CA ARG A 55 14.90 11.87 -9.84
C ARG A 55 16.34 11.39 -9.92
N ASN A 56 17.29 12.33 -9.85
CA ASN A 56 18.72 12.07 -10.03
C ASN A 56 19.51 12.08 -8.71
N LEU A 57 18.84 12.36 -7.60
CA LEU A 57 19.46 12.34 -6.27
C LEU A 57 19.45 10.93 -5.68
N LYS A 58 20.38 10.71 -4.74
CA LYS A 58 20.41 9.48 -3.95
C LYS A 58 19.28 9.50 -2.92
N ALA A 59 18.91 8.33 -2.43
CA ALA A 59 18.03 8.26 -1.28
C ALA A 59 18.67 8.86 -0.02
N PRO A 60 17.88 9.45 0.89
CA PRO A 60 18.34 9.78 2.22
C PRO A 60 18.99 8.55 2.88
N SER A 61 20.02 8.74 3.70
CA SER A 61 20.82 7.64 4.26
C SER A 61 20.04 6.68 5.18
N TRP A 62 18.89 7.11 5.70
CA TRP A 62 17.99 6.30 6.51
C TRP A 62 17.06 5.42 5.65
N VAL A 63 16.89 5.71 4.36
CA VAL A 63 16.04 4.90 3.47
C VAL A 63 16.84 3.70 2.97
N ARG A 64 16.38 2.50 3.30
CA ARG A 64 16.94 1.21 2.86
C ARG A 64 15.86 0.15 2.76
N GLU A 65 16.11 -0.89 1.98
CA GLU A 65 15.23 -2.06 1.88
C GLU A 65 14.94 -2.66 3.27
N GLY A 66 13.70 -3.06 3.52
CA GLY A 66 13.23 -3.52 4.83
C GLY A 66 12.86 -2.40 5.82
N LEU A 67 12.98 -1.12 5.42
CA LEU A 67 12.38 -0.01 6.16
C LEU A 67 10.86 -0.07 6.03
N ARG A 68 10.19 0.01 7.17
CA ARG A 68 8.74 0.07 7.33
C ARG A 68 8.34 1.38 7.99
N ALA A 69 7.43 2.13 7.37
CA ALA A 69 6.85 3.36 7.92
C ALA A 69 5.34 3.22 8.10
N TYR A 70 4.79 3.94 9.08
CA TYR A 70 3.36 3.93 9.39
C TYR A 70 2.79 5.34 9.36
N TYR A 71 1.62 5.46 8.74
CA TYR A 71 0.90 6.71 8.62
C TYR A 71 -0.54 6.54 9.05
N GLY A 72 -0.98 7.31 10.03
CA GLY A 72 -2.41 7.44 10.30
C GLY A 72 -3.07 8.15 9.12
N VAL A 73 -4.17 7.61 8.62
CA VAL A 73 -4.91 8.22 7.49
C VAL A 73 -6.34 8.52 7.89
N GLY A 74 -6.85 9.63 7.38
CA GLY A 74 -8.21 10.07 7.67
C GLY A 74 -8.73 10.97 6.57
N ALA A 75 -10.04 10.96 6.37
CA ALA A 75 -10.69 11.83 5.41
C ALA A 75 -12.10 12.18 5.86
N ASN A 76 -12.53 13.40 5.55
CA ASN A 76 -13.87 13.87 5.87
C ASN A 76 -14.27 15.08 5.02
N THR A 77 -15.55 15.42 5.03
CA THR A 77 -16.07 16.69 4.54
C THR A 77 -16.17 17.67 5.70
N VAL A 78 -15.51 18.81 5.59
CA VAL A 78 -15.44 19.85 6.63
C VAL A 78 -15.85 21.20 6.04
N SER A 79 -16.09 22.20 6.90
CA SER A 79 -16.30 23.58 6.43
C SER A 79 -15.11 24.06 5.61
N ASN A 80 -15.36 24.69 4.46
CA ASN A 80 -14.32 25.10 3.54
C ASN A 80 -13.48 26.27 4.11
N PRO A 81 -12.18 26.06 4.42
CA PRO A 81 -11.33 27.10 5.01
C PRO A 81 -10.94 28.19 3.99
N PHE A 82 -11.14 27.95 2.69
CA PHE A 82 -10.72 28.86 1.61
C PHE A 82 -11.79 29.89 1.22
N THR A 83 -12.94 29.90 1.89
CA THR A 83 -14.03 30.87 1.63
C THR A 83 -13.77 32.26 2.19
N VAL A 84 -12.93 32.36 3.23
CA VAL A 84 -12.79 33.57 4.05
C VAL A 84 -11.67 34.50 3.55
N SER A 85 -10.62 33.97 2.93
CA SER A 85 -9.56 34.78 2.33
C SER A 85 -8.76 34.02 1.25
N GLN A 86 -8.30 34.72 0.22
CA GLN A 86 -7.48 34.14 -0.86
C GLN A 86 -6.07 33.71 -0.40
N ASN A 87 -5.63 34.15 0.79
CA ASN A 87 -4.30 33.85 1.35
C ASN A 87 -4.38 32.94 2.60
N THR A 88 -5.49 32.25 2.82
CA THR A 88 -5.62 31.32 3.95
C THR A 88 -4.72 30.11 3.72
N LEU A 89 -3.68 29.95 4.55
CA LEU A 89 -2.90 28.71 4.59
C LEU A 89 -3.82 27.53 4.94
N PRO A 90 -3.77 26.41 4.21
CA PRO A 90 -4.57 25.23 4.55
C PRO A 90 -4.36 24.81 6.02
N PRO A 91 -5.43 24.52 6.77
CA PRO A 91 -5.26 23.98 8.12
C PRO A 91 -4.66 22.57 8.06
N LEU A 92 -4.13 22.11 9.20
CA LEU A 92 -3.51 20.78 9.35
C LEU A 92 -4.36 19.91 10.30
N PRO A 93 -5.57 19.46 9.90
CA PRO A 93 -6.34 18.54 10.71
C PRO A 93 -5.58 17.23 10.85
N SER A 94 -5.62 16.63 12.04
CA SER A 94 -5.05 15.30 12.27
C SER A 94 -5.91 14.22 11.64
N ALA A 95 -5.30 13.10 11.27
CA ALA A 95 -6.02 11.94 10.70
C ALA A 95 -7.12 11.43 11.66
N ALA A 96 -6.83 11.40 12.96
CA ALA A 96 -7.76 10.95 13.99
C ALA A 96 -8.99 11.86 14.14
N GLN A 97 -8.84 13.18 13.93
CA GLN A 97 -9.96 14.12 13.95
C GLN A 97 -10.90 13.92 12.75
N LEU A 98 -10.35 13.55 11.59
CA LEU A 98 -11.14 13.36 10.37
C LEU A 98 -11.91 12.03 10.38
N SER A 99 -11.37 10.98 11.00
CA SER A 99 -11.98 9.65 11.01
C SER A 99 -12.04 9.03 12.42
N PRO A 100 -12.72 9.67 13.39
CA PRO A 100 -12.69 9.26 14.80
C PRO A 100 -13.35 7.90 15.06
N SER A 101 -14.34 7.52 14.25
CA SER A 101 -15.07 6.25 14.36
C SER A 101 -14.47 5.12 13.52
N SER A 102 -13.43 5.39 12.74
CA SER A 102 -12.83 4.44 11.81
C SER A 102 -11.36 4.76 11.62
N PRO A 103 -10.53 4.52 12.65
CA PRO A 103 -9.10 4.72 12.53
C PRO A 103 -8.56 3.85 11.41
N ALA A 104 -7.67 4.42 10.61
CA ALA A 104 -6.98 3.72 9.56
C ALA A 104 -5.50 4.06 9.60
N VAL A 105 -4.66 3.08 9.30
CA VAL A 105 -3.22 3.23 9.25
C VAL A 105 -2.71 2.59 7.97
N VAL A 106 -1.81 3.26 7.27
CA VAL A 106 -1.06 2.68 6.15
C VAL A 106 0.29 2.27 6.66
N ARG A 107 0.62 1.00 6.45
CA ARG A 107 1.97 0.44 6.60
C ARG A 107 2.62 0.45 5.23
N ALA A 108 3.71 1.17 5.06
CA ALA A 108 4.47 1.26 3.81
C ALA A 108 5.87 0.67 4.00
N ASP A 109 6.24 -0.28 3.15
CA ASP A 109 7.52 -0.98 3.17
C ASP A 109 8.36 -0.60 1.94
N VAL A 110 9.65 -0.32 2.14
CA VAL A 110 10.61 -0.19 1.03
C VAL A 110 10.92 -1.58 0.49
N VAL A 111 10.33 -1.90 -0.67
CA VAL A 111 10.46 -3.18 -1.35
C VAL A 111 11.79 -3.28 -2.07
N THR A 112 12.19 -2.20 -2.73
CA THR A 112 13.51 -2.13 -3.37
C THR A 112 14.06 -0.73 -3.42
N LEU A 113 15.39 -0.63 -3.38
CA LEU A 113 16.11 0.61 -3.57
C LEU A 113 17.37 0.38 -4.40
N SER A 114 17.42 1.00 -5.58
CA SER A 114 18.58 0.96 -6.49
C SER A 114 19.08 2.38 -6.78
N SER A 115 20.03 2.53 -7.71
CA SER A 115 20.58 3.84 -8.07
C SER A 115 19.65 4.71 -8.91
N ARG A 116 18.60 4.13 -9.53
CA ARG A 116 17.66 4.86 -10.41
C ARG A 116 16.19 4.48 -10.21
N TYR A 117 15.90 3.59 -9.28
CA TYR A 117 14.57 3.05 -9.08
C TYR A 117 14.35 2.74 -7.60
N ALA A 118 13.21 3.16 -7.09
CA ALA A 118 12.68 2.78 -5.79
C ALA A 118 11.26 2.26 -5.95
N ALA A 119 10.86 1.33 -5.11
CA ALA A 119 9.46 0.92 -5.02
C ALA A 119 9.07 0.62 -3.59
N THR A 120 7.82 0.92 -3.29
CA THR A 120 7.17 0.66 -2.01
C THR A 120 5.98 -0.27 -2.19
N SER A 121 5.67 -1.02 -1.14
CA SER A 121 4.42 -1.75 -1.02
C SER A 121 3.74 -1.30 0.25
N SER A 122 2.45 -1.02 0.14
CA SER A 122 1.66 -0.47 1.22
C SER A 122 0.44 -1.33 1.50
N THR A 123 0.14 -1.57 2.77
CA THR A 123 -1.12 -2.17 3.22
C THR A 123 -1.85 -1.15 4.08
N MET A 124 -3.08 -0.81 3.70
CA MET A 124 -4.00 -0.07 4.54
C MET A 124 -4.64 -1.02 5.53
N PHE A 125 -4.62 -0.66 6.80
CA PHE A 125 -5.35 -1.32 7.87
C PHE A 125 -6.47 -0.41 8.37
N VAL A 126 -7.63 -0.98 8.68
CA VAL A 126 -8.82 -0.26 9.15
C VAL A 126 -9.35 -0.86 10.44
N GLY A 127 -9.92 0.00 11.27
CA GLY A 127 -10.56 -0.38 12.53
C GLY A 127 -9.58 -0.56 13.69
N ASP A 128 -10.16 -0.87 14.85
CA ASP A 128 -9.44 -1.20 16.08
C ASP A 128 -10.11 -2.44 16.72
N PRO A 129 -9.45 -3.61 16.73
CA PRO A 129 -8.09 -3.86 16.25
C PRO A 129 -7.98 -3.80 14.70
N PRO A 130 -6.80 -3.45 14.17
CA PRO A 130 -6.60 -3.19 12.75
C PRO A 130 -6.69 -4.45 11.86
N VAL A 131 -7.37 -4.30 10.72
CA VAL A 131 -7.55 -5.34 9.70
C VAL A 131 -7.04 -4.88 8.35
N PRO A 132 -6.25 -5.67 7.60
CA PRO A 132 -5.76 -5.28 6.29
C PRO A 132 -6.91 -5.15 5.29
N TRP A 133 -7.09 -3.96 4.73
CA TRP A 133 -8.19 -3.64 3.84
C TRP A 133 -7.78 -3.68 2.37
N LYS A 134 -6.69 -2.99 2.04
CA LYS A 134 -6.24 -2.78 0.66
C LYS A 134 -4.72 -2.75 0.60
N ASP A 135 -4.18 -3.49 -0.36
CA ASP A 135 -2.78 -3.42 -0.73
C ASP A 135 -2.60 -2.48 -1.93
N ALA A 136 -1.48 -1.76 -1.94
CA ALA A 136 -1.09 -0.83 -3.00
C ALA A 136 0.41 -0.92 -3.19
N SER A 137 0.89 -0.48 -4.35
CA SER A 137 2.31 -0.30 -4.59
C SER A 137 2.54 1.04 -5.26
N ALA A 138 3.71 1.59 -5.05
CA ALA A 138 4.17 2.75 -5.76
C ALA A 138 5.59 2.54 -6.25
N GLU A 139 5.89 3.24 -7.34
CA GLU A 139 7.23 3.33 -7.90
C GLU A 139 7.77 4.71 -7.56
N GLY A 140 9.06 4.94 -7.73
CA GLY A 140 9.63 6.25 -7.55
C GLY A 140 11.11 6.23 -7.85
N TYR A 141 11.78 7.27 -7.38
CA TYR A 141 13.20 7.45 -7.56
C TYR A 141 13.90 7.40 -6.21
N PRO A 142 15.20 7.09 -6.15
CA PRO A 142 15.90 7.03 -4.87
C PRO A 142 15.78 8.34 -4.10
N GLY A 143 15.90 9.49 -4.78
CA GLY A 143 15.73 10.80 -4.14
C GLY A 143 14.29 11.22 -3.83
N ILE A 144 13.26 10.50 -4.25
CA ILE A 144 11.85 10.85 -3.97
C ILE A 144 10.88 9.68 -4.21
N CYS A 145 10.04 9.38 -3.23
CA CYS A 145 8.99 8.37 -3.34
C CYS A 145 7.88 8.62 -2.28
N ASP A 146 7.08 7.60 -1.95
CA ASP A 146 5.85 7.69 -1.14
C ASP A 146 5.95 8.52 0.13
N PHE A 147 7.04 8.36 0.88
CA PHE A 147 7.17 8.94 2.22
C PHE A 147 8.52 9.61 2.48
N TRP A 148 9.33 9.84 1.44
CA TRP A 148 10.59 10.55 1.57
C TRP A 148 10.92 11.39 0.35
N VAL A 149 11.75 12.39 0.58
CA VAL A 149 12.42 13.18 -0.44
C VAL A 149 13.85 13.47 0.01
N ASN A 150 14.77 13.61 -0.92
CA ASN A 150 16.12 14.06 -0.64
C ASN A 150 16.08 15.55 -0.23
N VAL A 151 16.75 15.88 0.87
CA VAL A 151 16.75 17.24 1.44
C VAL A 151 17.32 18.28 0.48
N ASP A 152 18.28 17.92 -0.38
CA ASP A 152 18.81 18.85 -1.39
C ASP A 152 17.73 19.27 -2.40
N ALA A 153 16.77 18.39 -2.72
CA ALA A 153 15.64 18.76 -3.57
C ALA A 153 14.65 19.68 -2.84
N LEU A 154 14.46 19.50 -1.53
CA LEU A 154 13.66 20.43 -0.72
C LEU A 154 14.29 21.81 -0.66
N HIS A 155 15.61 21.88 -0.44
CA HIS A 155 16.35 23.15 -0.44
C HIS A 155 16.33 23.82 -1.81
N ALA A 156 16.43 23.05 -2.90
CA ALA A 156 16.30 23.59 -4.26
C ALA A 156 14.91 24.19 -4.52
N LEU A 157 13.85 23.51 -4.05
CA LEU A 157 12.47 24.01 -4.12
C LEU A 157 12.28 25.27 -3.28
N GLU A 158 12.87 25.35 -2.09
CA GLU A 158 12.84 26.54 -1.22
C GLU A 158 13.56 27.73 -1.84
N ALA A 159 14.70 27.50 -2.50
CA ALA A 159 15.45 28.55 -3.16
C ALA A 159 14.73 29.13 -4.39
N ASN A 160 13.95 28.31 -5.11
CA ASN A 160 13.27 28.71 -6.35
C ASN A 160 11.84 28.14 -6.41
N PRO A 161 10.90 28.61 -5.57
CA PRO A 161 9.54 28.10 -5.56
C PRO A 161 8.82 28.47 -6.87
N PRO A 162 8.19 27.51 -7.57
CA PRO A 162 7.38 27.81 -8.75
C PRO A 162 6.07 28.52 -8.36
N ALA A 163 5.37 29.06 -9.35
CA ALA A 163 4.09 29.73 -9.13
C ALA A 163 3.06 28.80 -8.46
N GLY A 164 2.30 29.35 -7.49
CA GLY A 164 1.30 28.60 -6.73
C GLY A 164 1.87 27.76 -5.59
N VAL A 165 3.19 27.81 -5.34
CA VAL A 165 3.83 27.16 -4.20
C VAL A 165 4.17 28.19 -3.12
N THR A 166 3.84 27.87 -1.87
CA THR A 166 4.27 28.61 -0.67
C THR A 166 5.07 27.69 0.23
N ILE A 167 6.21 28.18 0.73
CA ILE A 167 7.14 27.40 1.56
C ILE A 167 7.39 28.15 2.85
N SER A 168 7.39 27.44 3.97
CA SER A 168 7.72 28.01 5.28
C SER A 168 8.33 26.96 6.20
N THR A 169 9.18 27.40 7.12
CA THR A 169 9.65 26.55 8.23
C THR A 169 8.65 26.60 9.38
N THR A 170 8.34 25.46 9.98
CA THR A 170 7.45 25.35 11.14
C THR A 170 7.92 24.25 12.10
N ALA A 171 7.42 24.27 13.33
CA ALA A 171 7.45 23.07 14.17
C ALA A 171 6.18 22.24 13.90
N TYR A 172 6.33 20.92 13.84
CA TYR A 172 5.20 19.99 13.71
C TYR A 172 5.28 18.94 14.81
N THR A 173 4.18 18.66 15.47
CA THR A 173 4.10 17.57 16.46
C THR A 173 3.27 16.46 15.86
N SER A 174 3.88 15.30 15.65
CA SER A 174 3.19 14.07 15.27
C SER A 174 3.13 13.11 16.46
N GLY A 175 2.53 11.93 16.25
CA GLY A 175 2.49 10.88 17.27
C GLY A 175 3.88 10.42 17.75
N SER A 176 4.94 10.62 16.96
CA SER A 176 6.33 10.27 17.33
C SER A 176 7.11 11.39 18.00
N GLY A 177 6.53 12.59 18.15
CA GLY A 177 7.14 13.71 18.83
C GLY A 177 7.16 15.00 18.01
N ARG A 178 8.00 15.95 18.45
CA ARG A 178 8.12 17.26 17.83
C ARG A 178 9.26 17.25 16.80
N HIS A 179 8.97 17.74 15.61
CA HIS A 179 9.85 17.80 14.45
C HIS A 179 10.04 19.24 14.00
N SER A 180 11.22 19.54 13.46
CA SER A 180 11.44 20.79 12.71
C SER A 180 11.11 20.51 11.26
N ALA A 181 10.12 21.22 10.70
CA ALA A 181 9.52 20.86 9.43
C ALA A 181 9.58 21.99 8.40
N ILE A 182 9.72 21.59 7.13
CA ILE A 182 9.48 22.44 5.96
C ILE A 182 8.07 22.17 5.47
N ARG A 183 7.20 23.18 5.54
CA ARG A 183 5.84 23.14 5.03
C ARG A 183 5.83 23.63 3.58
N VAL A 184 5.26 22.84 2.69
CA VAL A 184 5.06 23.17 1.27
C VAL A 184 3.56 23.12 0.99
N ASP A 185 2.97 24.26 0.64
CA ASP A 185 1.59 24.34 0.15
C ASP A 185 1.59 24.59 -1.35
N TYR A 186 0.71 23.90 -2.07
CA TYR A 186 0.60 24.02 -3.52
C TYR A 186 -0.86 24.07 -3.97
N ALA A 187 -1.20 25.10 -4.74
CA ALA A 187 -2.49 25.27 -5.39
C ALA A 187 -2.32 25.34 -6.92
N PRO A 188 -2.35 24.19 -7.63
CA PRO A 188 -2.23 24.18 -9.09
C PRO A 188 -3.34 24.98 -9.76
N ALA A 189 -2.98 25.96 -10.60
CA ALA A 189 -3.94 26.87 -11.23
C ALA A 189 -5.05 26.19 -12.07
N ALA A 190 -4.77 25.01 -12.62
CA ALA A 190 -5.72 24.22 -13.43
C ALA A 190 -6.54 23.20 -12.61
N SER A 191 -6.45 23.24 -11.27
CA SER A 191 -7.07 22.27 -10.39
C SER A 191 -7.87 22.98 -9.28
N ASN A 192 -8.94 22.34 -8.83
CA ASN A 192 -9.68 22.75 -7.63
C ASN A 192 -9.20 21.95 -6.40
N SER A 193 -7.91 21.64 -6.34
CA SER A 193 -7.27 20.95 -5.23
C SER A 193 -6.17 21.81 -4.62
N TRP A 194 -6.03 21.76 -3.30
CA TRP A 194 -4.90 22.32 -2.56
C TRP A 194 -4.15 21.16 -1.90
N PHE A 195 -2.83 21.17 -2.03
CA PHE A 195 -1.96 20.17 -1.44
C PHE A 195 -1.09 20.81 -0.37
N THR A 196 -0.90 20.08 0.73
CA THR A 196 0.01 20.50 1.79
C THR A 196 0.90 19.33 2.13
N TRP A 197 2.20 19.56 2.21
CA TRP A 197 3.18 18.60 2.73
C TRP A 197 3.97 19.24 3.86
N LEU A 198 4.31 18.45 4.86
CA LEU A 198 5.33 18.79 5.84
C LEU A 198 6.42 17.74 5.76
N PHE A 199 7.65 18.19 5.55
CA PHE A 199 8.85 17.36 5.54
C PHE A 199 9.65 17.62 6.79
N ASP A 200 10.20 16.59 7.41
CA ASP A 200 11.26 16.78 8.39
C ASP A 200 12.46 17.46 7.71
N SER A 201 12.85 18.62 8.23
CA SER A 201 13.84 19.52 7.64
C SER A 201 15.24 18.91 7.51
N THR A 202 15.54 17.85 8.27
CA THR A 202 16.88 17.25 8.32
C THR A 202 16.95 15.92 7.54
N SER A 203 15.87 15.14 7.59
CA SER A 203 15.85 13.79 7.01
C SER A 203 15.10 13.72 5.67
N GLY A 204 14.22 14.69 5.39
CA GLY A 204 13.33 14.65 4.23
C GLY A 204 12.20 13.61 4.35
N LEU A 205 11.95 13.09 5.55
CA LEU A 205 10.78 12.27 5.86
C LEU A 205 9.49 13.07 5.68
N VAL A 206 8.51 12.54 4.99
CA VAL A 206 7.17 13.14 4.92
C VAL A 206 6.50 12.96 6.29
N LEU A 207 6.31 14.04 7.03
CA LEU A 207 5.64 14.03 8.33
C LEU A 207 4.13 14.13 8.21
N TYR A 208 3.66 14.84 7.18
CA TYR A 208 2.25 15.09 6.94
C TYR A 208 2.03 15.33 5.46
N GLN A 209 0.90 14.86 4.94
CA GLN A 209 0.38 15.33 3.68
C GLN A 209 -1.15 15.45 3.72
N ALA A 210 -1.68 16.42 3.00
CA ALA A 210 -3.11 16.59 2.82
C ALA A 210 -3.44 16.98 1.38
N GLU A 211 -4.61 16.53 0.93
CA GLU A 211 -5.29 17.07 -0.24
C GLU A 211 -6.64 17.63 0.20
N TRP A 212 -6.91 18.87 -0.18
CA TRP A 212 -8.18 19.55 0.02
C TRP A 212 -8.86 19.77 -1.33
N ARG A 213 -10.16 19.47 -1.41
CA ARG A 213 -11.00 19.68 -2.59
C ARG A 213 -12.29 20.39 -2.17
N PRO A 214 -12.44 21.71 -2.40
CA PRO A 214 -13.71 22.39 -2.24
C PRO A 214 -14.81 21.71 -3.06
N LEU A 215 -15.97 21.58 -2.44
CA LEU A 215 -17.16 21.04 -3.09
C LEU A 215 -17.84 22.11 -3.94
N LYS A 216 -18.80 21.69 -4.77
CA LYS A 216 -19.46 22.56 -5.77
C LYS A 216 -20.14 23.80 -5.17
N ASP A 217 -20.62 23.72 -3.93
CA ASP A 217 -21.27 24.82 -3.22
C ASP A 217 -20.29 25.75 -2.50
N ALA A 218 -19.00 25.44 -2.55
CA ALA A 218 -17.89 26.11 -1.86
C ALA A 218 -18.04 26.27 -0.35
N ALA A 219 -19.16 25.87 0.27
CA ALA A 219 -19.37 25.92 1.72
C ALA A 219 -18.55 24.85 2.43
N TYR A 220 -18.32 23.73 1.76
CA TYR A 220 -17.60 22.58 2.28
C TYR A 220 -16.39 22.23 1.42
N ALA A 221 -15.41 21.58 2.04
CA ALA A 221 -14.28 20.96 1.37
C ALA A 221 -14.15 19.53 1.85
N TYR A 222 -13.89 18.63 0.90
CA TYR A 222 -13.38 17.32 1.22
C TYR A 222 -11.88 17.42 1.53
N VAL A 223 -11.44 16.78 2.61
CA VAL A 223 -10.03 16.71 2.99
C VAL A 223 -9.65 15.26 3.24
N ALA A 224 -8.49 14.88 2.72
CA ALA A 224 -7.84 13.61 3.02
C ALA A 224 -6.41 13.87 3.52
N VAL A 225 -6.00 13.13 4.54
CA VAL A 225 -4.73 13.33 5.28
C VAL A 225 -4.02 12.01 5.46
N ALA A 226 -2.68 12.05 5.38
CA ALA A 226 -1.79 11.04 5.94
C ALA A 226 -0.77 11.70 6.87
N GLU A 227 -0.66 11.18 8.10
CA GLU A 227 0.18 11.74 9.16
C GLU A 227 1.15 10.68 9.69
N TYR A 228 2.44 11.02 9.77
CA TYR A 228 3.50 10.13 10.19
C TYR A 228 3.32 9.68 11.64
N GLY A 229 3.21 8.37 11.83
CA GLY A 229 3.18 7.73 13.14
C GLY A 229 4.58 7.36 13.60
N SER A 230 5.17 6.35 12.95
CA SER A 230 6.48 5.79 13.31
C SER A 230 7.14 5.07 12.14
N MET A 231 8.39 4.65 12.32
CA MET A 231 9.09 3.77 11.39
C MET A 231 9.98 2.77 12.14
N ARG A 232 10.29 1.65 11.50
CA ARG A 232 11.23 0.63 12.00
C ARG A 232 11.90 -0.10 10.86
N TYR A 233 13.02 -0.74 11.15
CA TYR A 233 13.72 -1.59 10.18
C TYR A 233 13.44 -3.06 10.48
N LEU A 234 13.15 -3.81 9.43
CA LEU A 234 13.04 -5.26 9.46
C LEU A 234 14.34 -5.87 8.94
N GLU A 235 14.84 -6.86 9.67
CA GLU A 235 16.01 -7.64 9.25
C GLU A 235 15.54 -8.87 8.47
N LEU A 236 15.47 -8.74 7.14
CA LEU A 236 15.06 -9.86 6.29
C LEU A 236 16.28 -10.70 5.88
N PRO A 237 16.21 -12.05 5.94
CA PRO A 237 17.36 -12.91 5.65
C PRO A 237 17.75 -12.95 4.16
N TRP A 238 17.01 -12.24 3.31
CA TRP A 238 17.14 -12.21 1.86
C TRP A 238 17.30 -10.80 1.26
N THR A 239 17.55 -9.77 2.06
CA THR A 239 17.81 -8.41 1.55
C THR A 239 18.98 -8.34 0.56
N ALA A 240 20.01 -9.18 0.73
CA ALA A 240 21.14 -9.29 -0.19
C ALA A 240 20.94 -10.34 -1.31
N GLY A 241 19.72 -10.88 -1.43
CA GLY A 241 19.37 -11.91 -2.40
C GLY A 241 19.28 -11.37 -3.83
N VAL A 242 18.94 -12.27 -4.76
CA VAL A 242 18.64 -11.92 -6.14
C VAL A 242 17.28 -12.48 -6.54
N ALA A 243 16.62 -11.80 -7.47
CA ALA A 243 15.44 -12.31 -8.14
C ALA A 243 15.75 -13.67 -8.79
N PRO A 244 14.84 -14.66 -8.68
CA PRO A 244 15.00 -15.93 -9.40
C PRO A 244 15.09 -15.78 -10.92
N ASP A 245 15.72 -16.74 -11.59
CA ASP A 245 15.98 -16.68 -13.04
C ASP A 245 14.72 -16.60 -13.92
N TRP A 246 13.57 -17.07 -13.41
CA TRP A 246 12.29 -16.98 -14.12
C TRP A 246 11.68 -15.57 -14.08
N VAL A 247 12.16 -14.69 -13.19
CA VAL A 247 11.66 -13.33 -13.01
C VAL A 247 12.23 -12.42 -14.09
N VAL A 248 11.70 -12.55 -15.30
CA VAL A 248 12.10 -11.78 -16.48
C VAL A 248 10.90 -11.10 -17.12
N PRO A 249 11.07 -9.96 -17.81
CA PRO A 249 9.98 -9.31 -18.52
C PRO A 249 9.25 -10.29 -19.46
N LYS A 250 7.91 -10.19 -19.50
CA LYS A 250 6.97 -11.06 -20.23
C LYS A 250 6.81 -12.47 -19.67
N ALA A 251 7.50 -12.84 -18.59
CA ALA A 251 7.15 -14.06 -17.86
C ALA A 251 5.70 -13.95 -17.39
N ALA A 252 4.91 -15.00 -17.65
CA ALA A 252 3.49 -15.03 -17.31
C ALA A 252 3.14 -16.34 -16.59
N PHE A 253 2.23 -16.25 -15.64
CA PHE A 253 1.75 -17.35 -14.83
C PHE A 253 0.38 -16.99 -14.26
N SER A 254 -0.36 -18.00 -13.82
CA SER A 254 -1.72 -17.79 -13.32
C SER A 254 -1.94 -18.48 -11.98
N TYR A 255 -2.79 -17.89 -11.16
CA TYR A 255 -3.31 -18.51 -9.94
C TYR A 255 -4.79 -18.75 -10.10
N GLN A 256 -5.26 -19.91 -9.66
CA GLN A 256 -6.66 -20.21 -9.51
C GLN A 256 -7.04 -20.14 -8.03
N GLY A 257 -8.25 -19.68 -7.74
CA GLY A 257 -8.63 -19.44 -6.37
C GLY A 257 -10.11 -19.21 -6.19
N SER A 258 -10.48 -18.87 -4.96
CA SER A 258 -11.84 -18.43 -4.65
C SER A 258 -11.88 -17.39 -3.56
N ILE A 259 -12.92 -16.58 -3.59
CA ILE A 259 -13.27 -15.65 -2.51
C ILE A 259 -14.55 -16.17 -1.85
N ARG A 260 -14.54 -16.23 -0.52
CA ARG A 260 -15.67 -16.66 0.32
C ARG A 260 -15.93 -15.61 1.37
N THR A 261 -17.21 -15.41 1.70
CA THR A 261 -17.62 -14.56 2.81
C THR A 261 -18.65 -15.28 3.66
N TRP A 262 -18.59 -15.12 4.98
CA TRP A 262 -19.58 -15.67 5.88
C TRP A 262 -19.76 -14.89 7.16
N SER A 263 -20.96 -14.94 7.71
CA SER A 263 -21.20 -14.56 9.09
C SER A 263 -20.96 -15.76 10.01
N PRO A 264 -20.58 -15.54 11.28
CA PRO A 264 -20.40 -16.62 12.24
C PRO A 264 -21.65 -17.50 12.41
N ALA A 265 -22.85 -16.92 12.24
CA ALA A 265 -24.11 -17.63 12.38
C ALA A 265 -24.54 -18.42 11.13
N GLY A 266 -24.09 -18.01 9.94
CA GLY A 266 -24.53 -18.59 8.65
C GLY A 266 -23.62 -19.68 8.10
N GLY A 267 -22.39 -19.79 8.61
CA GLY A 267 -21.37 -20.68 8.04
C GLY A 267 -20.86 -20.21 6.65
N PRO A 268 -19.84 -20.88 6.09
CA PRO A 268 -19.17 -20.45 4.86
C PRO A 268 -20.14 -20.24 3.70
N GLY A 269 -20.16 -19.05 3.12
CA GLY A 269 -20.87 -18.78 1.88
C GLY A 269 -20.28 -19.55 0.68
N LEU A 270 -21.02 -19.61 -0.42
CA LEU A 270 -20.54 -20.24 -1.65
C LEU A 270 -19.26 -19.54 -2.16
N PRO A 271 -18.20 -20.30 -2.51
CA PRO A 271 -17.02 -19.73 -3.14
C PRO A 271 -17.36 -19.08 -4.47
N ILE A 272 -16.83 -17.89 -4.66
CA ILE A 272 -16.77 -17.23 -5.97
C ILE A 272 -15.41 -17.59 -6.58
N PRO A 273 -15.35 -18.50 -7.57
CA PRO A 273 -14.09 -18.87 -8.20
C PRO A 273 -13.55 -17.70 -9.02
N ALA A 274 -12.23 -17.58 -9.04
CA ALA A 274 -11.53 -16.55 -9.80
C ALA A 274 -10.16 -17.04 -10.26
N VAL A 275 -9.65 -16.40 -11.31
CA VAL A 275 -8.29 -16.59 -11.81
C VAL A 275 -7.56 -15.26 -11.77
N LEU A 276 -6.29 -15.28 -11.37
CA LEU A 276 -5.38 -14.15 -11.42
C LEU A 276 -4.31 -14.44 -12.46
N ASN A 277 -4.33 -13.67 -13.54
CA ASN A 277 -3.28 -13.72 -14.56
C ASN A 277 -2.21 -12.69 -14.20
N VAL A 278 -0.98 -13.15 -14.12
CA VAL A 278 0.17 -12.35 -13.74
C VAL A 278 1.15 -12.27 -14.91
N GLU A 279 1.60 -11.06 -15.23
CA GLU A 279 2.63 -10.80 -16.23
C GLU A 279 3.72 -9.91 -15.62
N ILE A 280 4.98 -10.34 -15.68
CA ILE A 280 6.12 -9.51 -15.29
C ILE A 280 6.33 -8.43 -16.36
N LEU A 281 6.12 -7.17 -16.02
CA LEU A 281 6.30 -6.04 -16.93
C LEU A 281 7.78 -5.64 -17.04
N SER A 282 8.46 -5.61 -15.89
CA SER A 282 9.86 -5.22 -15.78
C SER A 282 10.49 -5.89 -14.58
N ALA A 283 11.79 -6.19 -14.67
CA ALA A 283 12.53 -6.82 -13.59
C ALA A 283 14.00 -6.39 -13.61
N SER A 284 14.64 -6.52 -12.47
CA SER A 284 16.07 -6.36 -12.27
C SER A 284 16.56 -7.42 -11.29
N ARG A 285 17.82 -7.32 -10.89
CA ARG A 285 18.47 -8.29 -10.00
C ARG A 285 17.80 -8.39 -8.62
N SER A 286 17.16 -7.35 -8.12
CA SER A 286 16.60 -7.32 -6.76
C SER A 286 15.10 -7.03 -6.70
N TRP A 287 14.43 -6.87 -7.85
CA TRP A 287 13.02 -6.48 -7.89
C TRP A 287 12.33 -6.87 -9.19
N SER A 288 11.01 -6.95 -9.15
CA SER A 288 10.14 -7.04 -10.32
C SER A 288 8.85 -6.28 -10.13
N ARG A 289 8.33 -5.78 -11.24
CA ARG A 289 7.00 -5.22 -11.37
C ARG A 289 6.13 -6.16 -12.17
N ALA A 290 4.97 -6.50 -11.63
CA ALA A 290 4.02 -7.40 -12.26
C ALA A 290 2.66 -6.72 -12.43
N ARG A 291 1.99 -7.01 -13.54
CA ARG A 291 0.58 -6.70 -13.74
C ARG A 291 -0.26 -7.90 -13.35
N ILE A 292 -1.32 -7.66 -12.61
CA ILE A 292 -2.34 -8.63 -12.24
C ILE A 292 -3.63 -8.25 -12.94
N LYS A 293 -4.22 -9.21 -13.67
CA LYS A 293 -5.59 -9.14 -14.16
C LYS A 293 -6.42 -10.24 -13.52
N ARG A 294 -7.52 -9.84 -12.89
CA ARG A 294 -8.47 -10.78 -12.29
C ARG A 294 -9.55 -11.15 -13.31
N VAL A 295 -9.92 -12.42 -13.32
CA VAL A 295 -11.00 -12.96 -14.15
C VAL A 295 -12.03 -13.60 -13.22
N PHE A 296 -13.26 -13.10 -13.26
CA PHE A 296 -14.40 -13.65 -12.52
C PHE A 296 -15.35 -14.33 -13.50
N SER A 297 -15.68 -15.60 -13.23
CA SER A 297 -16.67 -16.34 -14.04
C SER A 297 -16.39 -16.32 -15.56
N GLY A 298 -15.12 -16.23 -15.97
CA GLY A 298 -14.69 -16.19 -17.37
C GLY A 298 -14.58 -14.78 -17.99
N GLU A 299 -15.08 -13.75 -17.31
CA GLU A 299 -14.99 -12.36 -17.78
C GLU A 299 -13.80 -11.65 -17.11
N PRO A 300 -12.88 -11.06 -17.88
CA PRO A 300 -11.79 -10.28 -17.32
C PRO A 300 -12.34 -8.99 -16.70
N GLU A 301 -11.81 -8.60 -15.54
CA GLU A 301 -12.02 -7.25 -15.04
C GLU A 301 -11.34 -6.23 -15.97
N ASP A 302 -12.02 -5.11 -16.23
CA ASP A 302 -11.45 -3.99 -17.00
C ASP A 302 -10.24 -3.35 -16.28
N SER A 303 -10.14 -3.53 -14.95
CA SER A 303 -9.03 -3.02 -14.15
C SER A 303 -7.91 -4.03 -13.97
N SER A 304 -6.67 -3.57 -14.16
CA SER A 304 -5.47 -4.30 -13.73
C SER A 304 -4.80 -3.61 -12.54
N MET A 305 -4.15 -4.38 -11.68
CA MET A 305 -3.32 -3.89 -10.60
C MET A 305 -1.85 -4.09 -10.95
N GLU A 306 -0.99 -3.14 -10.58
CA GLU A 306 0.46 -3.31 -10.65
C GLU A 306 1.02 -3.50 -9.24
N VAL A 307 1.87 -4.52 -9.08
CA VAL A 307 2.47 -4.89 -7.79
C VAL A 307 3.97 -5.06 -7.93
N HIS A 308 4.68 -4.81 -6.82
CA HIS A 308 6.13 -4.93 -6.74
C HIS A 308 6.52 -6.10 -5.84
N SER A 309 7.52 -6.86 -6.29
CA SER A 309 8.21 -7.87 -5.48
C SER A 309 9.68 -7.50 -5.43
N GLY A 310 10.33 -7.66 -4.29
CA GLY A 310 11.74 -7.32 -4.14
C GLY A 310 12.35 -7.83 -2.85
N THR A 311 13.67 -7.65 -2.75
CA THR A 311 14.49 -8.14 -1.63
C THR A 311 14.15 -7.48 -0.28
N GLY A 312 13.51 -6.31 -0.28
CA GLY A 312 13.00 -5.63 0.90
C GLY A 312 11.58 -6.04 1.34
N SER A 313 10.91 -6.94 0.64
CA SER A 313 9.57 -7.41 1.01
C SER A 313 9.63 -8.47 2.11
N LEU A 314 8.94 -8.23 3.24
CA LEU A 314 8.80 -9.20 4.35
C LEU A 314 8.04 -10.47 3.92
N ALA A 315 6.97 -10.31 3.14
CA ALA A 315 6.22 -11.36 2.47
C ALA A 315 5.18 -10.72 1.52
N GLY A 316 4.58 -11.50 0.62
CA GLY A 316 3.49 -11.03 -0.24
C GLY A 316 3.88 -10.58 -1.64
N GLY A 317 5.15 -10.68 -2.00
CA GLY A 317 5.58 -10.67 -3.40
C GLY A 317 5.34 -12.02 -4.09
N PHE A 318 5.38 -12.04 -5.42
CA PHE A 318 5.31 -13.27 -6.22
C PHE A 318 6.55 -14.15 -6.13
N TRP A 319 7.63 -13.61 -5.54
CA TRP A 319 8.85 -14.36 -5.28
C TRP A 319 9.58 -13.85 -4.05
N VAL A 320 10.41 -14.74 -3.50
CA VAL A 320 11.42 -14.45 -2.47
C VAL A 320 12.75 -15.06 -2.92
N PRO A 321 13.92 -14.40 -2.70
CA PRO A 321 15.19 -14.99 -3.07
C PRO A 321 15.37 -16.39 -2.50
N ARG A 322 15.72 -17.34 -3.37
CA ARG A 322 16.00 -18.74 -3.00
C ARG A 322 17.04 -18.86 -1.88
N THR A 323 18.09 -18.03 -1.93
CA THR A 323 19.15 -18.00 -0.92
C THR A 323 18.64 -17.61 0.47
N GLY A 324 17.54 -16.87 0.54
CA GLY A 324 16.80 -16.59 1.76
C GLY A 324 16.04 -17.79 2.27
N LEU A 325 15.20 -18.36 1.40
CA LEU A 325 14.33 -19.49 1.74
C LEU A 325 15.11 -20.69 2.29
N LEU A 326 16.29 -20.97 1.72
CA LEU A 326 17.18 -22.06 2.16
C LEU A 326 17.73 -21.90 3.59
N LYS A 327 17.67 -20.70 4.17
CA LYS A 327 18.15 -20.42 5.54
C LYS A 327 17.06 -20.55 6.59
N LEU A 328 15.79 -20.56 6.17
CA LEU A 328 14.65 -20.52 7.07
C LEU A 328 14.38 -21.88 7.70
N LYS A 329 13.90 -21.82 8.93
CA LYS A 329 13.45 -22.98 9.71
C LYS A 329 12.07 -22.69 10.28
N THR A 330 11.29 -23.75 10.48
CA THR A 330 10.03 -23.66 11.21
C THR A 330 10.25 -23.01 12.58
N GLY A 331 9.45 -22.00 12.90
CA GLY A 331 9.53 -21.22 14.13
C GLY A 331 10.35 -19.94 14.04
N ASP A 332 11.10 -19.71 12.94
CA ASP A 332 11.84 -18.46 12.75
C ASP A 332 10.88 -17.27 12.74
N LYS A 333 11.20 -16.23 13.53
CA LYS A 333 10.44 -14.99 13.61
C LYS A 333 11.05 -13.97 12.65
N LEU A 334 10.28 -13.60 11.62
CA LEU A 334 10.67 -12.58 10.65
C LEU A 334 10.25 -11.17 11.11
N ASP A 335 9.17 -11.10 11.90
CA ASP A 335 8.73 -9.91 12.60
C ASP A 335 8.09 -10.34 13.93
N HIS A 336 8.79 -10.10 15.04
CA HIS A 336 8.38 -10.60 16.35
C HIS A 336 7.04 -10.05 16.83
N TYR A 337 6.82 -8.75 16.64
CA TYR A 337 5.59 -8.07 17.01
C TYR A 337 5.58 -6.67 16.39
N ASP A 338 4.54 -6.40 15.61
CA ASP A 338 4.21 -5.09 15.09
C ASP A 338 3.27 -4.40 16.09
N PRO A 339 3.71 -3.37 16.84
CA PRO A 339 2.87 -2.71 17.83
C PRO A 339 1.75 -1.87 17.21
N ILE A 340 1.83 -1.56 15.91
CA ILE A 340 0.83 -0.74 15.23
C ILE A 340 -0.30 -1.60 14.68
N THR A 341 0.03 -2.75 14.08
CA THR A 341 -0.98 -3.68 13.53
C THR A 341 -1.34 -4.81 14.49
N GLY A 342 -0.61 -4.95 15.59
CA GLY A 342 -0.71 -6.09 16.51
C GLY A 342 -0.33 -7.43 15.87
N SER A 343 0.39 -7.43 14.75
CA SER A 343 0.71 -8.64 14.00
C SER A 343 2.08 -9.24 14.33
N THR A 344 2.24 -10.52 14.02
CA THR A 344 3.52 -11.24 14.08
C THR A 344 3.72 -11.92 12.74
N VAL A 345 4.97 -12.01 12.28
CA VAL A 345 5.34 -12.77 11.09
C VAL A 345 6.35 -13.86 11.43
N GLU A 346 6.00 -15.10 11.10
CA GLU A 346 6.86 -16.27 11.36
C GLU A 346 6.87 -17.24 10.18
N VAL A 347 7.90 -18.09 10.16
CA VAL A 347 7.96 -19.28 9.33
C VAL A 347 7.20 -20.39 10.02
N GLY A 348 5.97 -20.66 9.60
CA GLY A 348 5.12 -21.68 10.22
C GLY A 348 5.39 -23.10 9.70
N TYR A 349 6.03 -23.24 8.55
CA TYR A 349 6.38 -24.55 7.99
C TYR A 349 7.56 -24.49 7.01
N VAL A 350 8.45 -25.47 7.10
CA VAL A 350 9.49 -25.79 6.11
C VAL A 350 9.46 -27.29 5.87
N GLY A 351 9.27 -27.71 4.62
CA GLY A 351 9.21 -29.13 4.28
C GLY A 351 8.60 -29.41 2.91
N ALA A 352 8.25 -30.67 2.66
CA ALA A 352 7.62 -31.07 1.40
C ALA A 352 6.12 -30.74 1.39
N ALA A 353 5.66 -30.05 0.36
CA ALA A 353 4.25 -29.96 0.03
C ALA A 353 3.69 -31.34 -0.36
N THR A 354 2.36 -31.47 -0.43
CA THR A 354 1.65 -32.71 -0.82
C THR A 354 2.15 -33.29 -2.15
N TYR A 355 2.63 -32.45 -3.06
CA TYR A 355 3.15 -32.82 -4.38
C TYR A 355 4.67 -33.05 -4.40
N GLY A 356 5.34 -33.13 -3.24
CA GLY A 356 6.76 -33.45 -3.10
C GLY A 356 7.73 -32.26 -3.20
N SER A 357 7.27 -31.10 -3.71
CA SER A 357 8.06 -29.87 -3.78
C SER A 357 8.42 -29.34 -2.39
N GLN A 358 9.69 -29.00 -2.16
CA GLN A 358 10.10 -28.31 -0.93
C GLN A 358 9.56 -26.88 -0.92
N VAL A 359 8.91 -26.50 0.17
CA VAL A 359 8.27 -25.20 0.36
C VAL A 359 8.60 -24.60 1.72
N VAL A 360 8.46 -23.28 1.80
CA VAL A 360 8.45 -22.52 3.05
C VAL A 360 7.14 -21.75 3.14
N ALA A 361 6.42 -21.90 4.24
CA ALA A 361 5.20 -21.15 4.54
C ALA A 361 5.49 -20.05 5.57
N ILE A 362 5.26 -18.80 5.17
CA ILE A 362 5.35 -17.61 6.01
C ILE A 362 3.93 -17.21 6.39
N PHE A 363 3.70 -17.00 7.68
CA PHE A 363 2.43 -16.61 8.25
C PHE A 363 2.55 -15.20 8.81
N GLU A 364 1.57 -14.34 8.51
CA GLU A 364 1.30 -13.12 9.26
C GLU A 364 -0.07 -13.28 9.93
N TRP A 365 -0.19 -13.00 11.22
CA TRP A 365 -1.50 -13.01 11.88
C TRP A 365 -1.59 -11.95 12.96
N ALA A 366 -2.82 -11.52 13.22
CA ALA A 366 -3.21 -10.68 14.34
C ALA A 366 -4.60 -11.13 14.84
N ALA A 367 -5.19 -10.37 15.77
CA ALA A 367 -6.47 -10.73 16.39
C ALA A 367 -7.65 -10.92 15.41
N LYS A 368 -7.60 -10.30 14.22
CA LYS A 368 -8.74 -10.26 13.27
C LYS A 368 -8.38 -10.67 11.84
N TYR A 369 -7.16 -11.13 11.61
CA TYR A 369 -6.77 -11.61 10.29
C TYR A 369 -5.60 -12.58 10.36
N LYS A 370 -5.46 -13.35 9.28
CA LYS A 370 -4.37 -14.28 9.01
C LYS A 370 -4.05 -14.23 7.52
N ARG A 371 -2.77 -14.08 7.20
CA ARG A 371 -2.22 -14.18 5.87
C ARG A 371 -1.18 -15.29 5.82
N VAL A 372 -1.14 -16.02 4.72
CA VAL A 372 -0.18 -17.10 4.50
C VAL A 372 0.39 -16.96 3.11
N TRP A 373 1.70 -17.07 2.99
CA TRP A 373 2.41 -17.14 1.71
C TRP A 373 3.31 -18.36 1.70
N ILE A 374 3.12 -19.23 0.72
CA ILE A 374 3.92 -20.44 0.56
C ILE A 374 4.78 -20.29 -0.68
N TYR A 375 6.09 -20.33 -0.48
CA TYR A 375 7.08 -20.21 -1.54
C TYR A 375 7.75 -21.54 -1.81
N ARG A 376 7.91 -21.89 -3.08
CA ARG A 376 8.68 -23.06 -3.53
C ARG A 376 10.17 -22.78 -3.42
N VAL A 377 10.91 -23.64 -2.73
CA VAL A 377 12.33 -23.45 -2.43
C VAL A 377 13.21 -23.57 -3.69
N ALA A 378 12.78 -24.34 -4.68
CA ALA A 378 13.56 -24.60 -5.89
C ALA A 378 13.83 -23.33 -6.71
N ASP A 379 12.85 -22.42 -6.77
CA ASP A 379 12.85 -21.26 -7.65
C ASP A 379 12.29 -19.99 -7.00
N GLY A 380 11.98 -20.02 -5.71
CA GLY A 380 11.51 -18.86 -4.96
C GLY A 380 10.10 -18.39 -5.31
N MET A 381 9.34 -19.13 -6.11
CA MET A 381 8.02 -18.74 -6.60
C MET A 381 6.95 -18.89 -5.52
N LEU A 382 6.04 -17.91 -5.42
CA LEU A 382 4.83 -18.03 -4.62
C LEU A 382 3.93 -19.11 -5.26
N VAL A 383 3.67 -20.21 -4.55
CA VAL A 383 2.82 -21.31 -5.05
C VAL A 383 1.42 -21.29 -4.45
N TYR A 384 1.26 -20.61 -3.32
CA TYR A 384 -0.02 -20.49 -2.64
C TYR A 384 -0.04 -19.24 -1.76
N TRP A 385 -1.17 -18.56 -1.71
CA TRP A 385 -1.43 -17.61 -0.63
C TRP A 385 -2.89 -17.60 -0.17
N LEU A 386 -3.06 -17.21 1.08
CA LEU A 386 -4.33 -17.07 1.78
C LEU A 386 -4.38 -15.69 2.43
N ASP A 387 -5.52 -14.99 2.32
CA ASP A 387 -5.88 -13.84 3.15
C ASP A 387 -7.24 -14.12 3.78
N GLU A 388 -7.28 -14.24 5.10
CA GLU A 388 -8.50 -14.40 5.89
C GLU A 388 -8.61 -13.25 6.88
N LYS A 389 -9.76 -12.56 6.89
CA LYS A 389 -9.94 -11.35 7.68
C LYS A 389 -11.39 -11.07 8.02
N VAL A 390 -11.61 -10.43 9.18
CA VAL A 390 -12.93 -9.90 9.55
C VAL A 390 -13.21 -8.62 8.75
N VAL A 391 -14.21 -8.64 7.87
CA VAL A 391 -14.58 -7.51 7.00
C VAL A 391 -15.73 -6.66 7.54
N ASP A 392 -16.50 -7.19 8.49
CA ASP A 392 -17.50 -6.42 9.24
C ASP A 392 -17.36 -6.74 10.74
N PRO A 393 -16.87 -5.80 11.56
CA PRO A 393 -16.70 -6.02 12.98
C PRO A 393 -18.03 -6.09 13.76
N ILE A 394 -19.13 -5.53 13.23
CA ILE A 394 -20.44 -5.54 13.89
C ILE A 394 -21.09 -6.91 13.74
N SER A 395 -21.16 -7.44 12.51
CA SER A 395 -21.71 -8.77 12.27
C SER A 395 -20.70 -9.91 12.50
N GLY A 396 -19.41 -9.57 12.62
CA GLY A 396 -18.32 -10.54 12.66
C GLY A 396 -18.08 -11.24 11.32
N THR A 397 -18.56 -10.68 10.20
CA THR A 397 -18.42 -11.29 8.88
C THR A 397 -16.95 -11.44 8.52
N VAL A 398 -16.57 -12.64 8.07
CA VAL A 398 -15.22 -12.99 7.63
C VAL A 398 -15.20 -13.08 6.10
N GLN A 399 -14.11 -12.63 5.50
CA GLN A 399 -13.76 -12.91 4.12
C GLN A 399 -12.49 -13.76 4.09
N GLN A 400 -12.47 -14.75 3.21
CA GLN A 400 -11.30 -15.54 2.89
C GLN A 400 -11.07 -15.50 1.38
N ALA A 401 -9.83 -15.22 0.98
CA ALA A 401 -9.36 -15.32 -0.38
C ALA A 401 -8.18 -16.29 -0.41
N GLU A 402 -8.28 -17.32 -1.25
CA GLU A 402 -7.27 -18.38 -1.39
C GLU A 402 -6.88 -18.49 -2.86
N TRP A 403 -5.58 -18.64 -3.12
CA TRP A 403 -5.03 -18.68 -4.46
C TRP A 403 -3.89 -19.68 -4.54
N GLN A 404 -3.90 -20.51 -5.58
CA GLN A 404 -2.92 -21.55 -5.83
C GLN A 404 -2.39 -21.40 -7.26
N LEU A 405 -1.07 -21.52 -7.42
CA LEU A 405 -0.42 -21.48 -8.73
C LEU A 405 -0.96 -22.61 -9.61
N ILE A 406 -1.30 -22.29 -10.86
CA ILE A 406 -1.62 -23.28 -11.88
C ILE A 406 -0.29 -23.80 -12.42
N GLU A 407 0.08 -25.02 -12.03
CA GLU A 407 1.23 -25.73 -12.61
C GLU A 407 0.79 -26.39 -13.92
N GLU A 408 1.53 -26.15 -15.00
CA GLU A 408 1.33 -26.81 -16.31
C GLU A 408 1.82 -28.27 -16.32
#